data_AF-A0A956WIQ2-F1
#
_entry.id   AF-A0A956WIQ2-F1
#
_cell.length_a   1.000
_cell.length_b   1.000
_cell.length_c   1.000
_cell.angle_alpha   90.00
_cell.angle_beta   90.00
_cell.angle_gamma   90.00
#
_symmetry.space_group_name_H-M   'P 1'
#
loop_
_entity.id
_entity.type
_entity.pdbx_description
1 polymer ?
#
loop_
_entity_poly.entity_id
_entity_poly.type
_entity_poly.pdbx_seq_one_letter_code
_entity_poly.pdbx_strand_id
1 'polypeptide(L)'
;MPGLVWSPDDGQRFAAIRADLAQVSTATACQLLISRGWRNTYMLGLHPLQPLGLGQRLVGRARTCRYLMCRSAEGPHDPAARRVSPEIVLIEALEPGDILCIDAMGLPTVGIIGDILSARMLVRGAVAALIHGGVRDSPFIKELGLPVFCQSAHPSHSGRDLVPVDYDTPINMGGAQVIPGDIILADDEGA
;
A
#
# COMPACT_ATOMS: atom_id res chain seq x y z
N MET A 1 -7.85 6.71 -18.79
CA MET A 1 -8.03 7.97 -18.06
C MET A 1 -6.66 8.39 -17.58
N PRO A 2 -6.18 9.62 -17.81
CA PRO A 2 -4.96 10.08 -17.15
C PRO A 2 -5.15 9.90 -15.64
N GLY A 3 -4.17 9.28 -14.96
CA GLY A 3 -4.23 9.07 -13.51
C GLY A 3 -4.52 10.39 -12.80
N LEU A 4 -5.21 10.32 -11.65
CA LEU A 4 -5.57 11.50 -10.89
C LEU A 4 -4.28 12.21 -10.43
N VAL A 5 -3.84 13.23 -11.16
CA VAL A 5 -2.67 14.03 -10.79
C VAL A 5 -3.12 14.99 -9.70
N TRP A 6 -2.63 14.76 -8.49
CA TRP A 6 -2.87 15.69 -7.38
C TRP A 6 -2.36 17.08 -7.75
N SER A 7 -3.26 18.05 -7.71
CA SER A 7 -2.87 19.44 -7.86
C SER A 7 -2.17 19.93 -6.58
N PRO A 8 -1.39 21.04 -6.66
CA PRO A 8 -0.89 21.72 -5.47
C PRO A 8 -2.00 22.05 -4.46
N ASP A 9 -3.21 22.36 -4.95
CA ASP A 9 -4.37 22.66 -4.11
C ASP A 9 -4.86 21.43 -3.35
N ASP A 10 -4.86 20.24 -3.96
CA ASP A 10 -5.20 18.99 -3.27
C ASP A 10 -4.19 18.68 -2.17
N GLY A 11 -2.91 18.93 -2.44
CA GLY A 11 -1.82 18.87 -1.47
C GLY A 11 -2.07 19.74 -0.24
N GLN A 12 -2.46 20.99 -0.47
CA GLN A 12 -2.77 21.94 0.60
C GLN A 12 -4.02 21.54 1.40
N ARG A 13 -5.09 21.12 0.71
CA ARG A 13 -6.33 20.64 1.36
C ARG A 13 -6.05 19.46 2.27
N PHE A 14 -5.29 18.47 1.78
CA PHE A 14 -4.90 17.32 2.58
C PHE A 14 -4.05 17.71 3.78
N ALA A 15 -3.03 18.54 3.58
CA ALA A 15 -2.20 19.02 4.67
C ALA A 15 -3.01 19.72 5.77
N ALA A 16 -4.07 20.46 5.39
CA ALA A 16 -4.94 21.15 6.32
C ALA A 16 -5.80 20.21 7.19
N ILE A 17 -6.20 19.04 6.68
CA ILE A 17 -7.12 18.12 7.38
C ILE A 17 -6.44 16.86 7.95
N ARG A 18 -5.18 16.58 7.58
CA ARG A 18 -4.49 15.32 7.94
C ARG A 18 -4.45 15.07 9.45
N ALA A 19 -4.19 16.11 10.25
CA ALA A 19 -4.11 15.98 11.70
C ALA A 19 -5.48 15.64 12.32
N ASP A 20 -6.55 16.22 11.79
CA ASP A 20 -7.92 15.96 12.24
C ASP A 20 -8.37 14.55 11.87
N LEU A 21 -8.03 14.09 10.66
CA LEU A 21 -8.28 12.71 10.23
C LEU A 21 -7.58 11.69 11.15
N ALA A 22 -6.37 12.00 11.61
CA ALA A 22 -5.63 11.14 12.55
C ALA A 22 -6.26 11.09 13.97
N GLN A 23 -7.28 11.91 14.28
CA GLN A 23 -8.04 11.81 15.52
C GLN A 23 -9.22 10.83 15.42
N VAL A 24 -9.58 10.41 14.21
CA VAL A 24 -10.71 9.50 13.94
C VAL A 24 -10.18 8.06 13.89
N SER A 25 -10.87 7.12 14.55
CA SER A 25 -10.55 5.68 14.40
C SER A 25 -11.07 5.13 13.07
N THR A 26 -10.47 4.04 12.58
CA THR A 26 -10.97 3.35 11.38
C THR A 26 -12.44 2.90 11.56
N ALA A 27 -12.81 2.39 12.74
CA ALA A 27 -14.19 2.06 13.07
C ALA A 27 -15.16 3.26 12.95
N THR A 28 -14.76 4.44 13.44
CA THR A 28 -15.59 5.66 13.35
C THR A 28 -15.69 6.14 11.90
N ALA A 29 -14.57 6.15 11.18
CA ALA A 29 -14.54 6.54 9.77
C ALA A 29 -15.43 5.62 8.93
N CYS A 30 -15.36 4.31 9.15
CA CYS A 30 -16.21 3.32 8.48
C CYS A 30 -17.71 3.62 8.71
N GLN A 31 -18.11 3.87 9.97
CA GLN A 31 -19.50 4.23 10.29
C GLN A 31 -19.94 5.55 9.61
N LEU A 32 -19.05 6.55 9.57
CA LEU A 32 -19.32 7.85 8.94
C LEU A 32 -19.40 7.78 7.41
N LEU A 33 -18.67 6.85 6.79
CA LEU A 33 -18.73 6.58 5.35
C LEU A 33 -20.03 5.84 5.01
N ILE A 34 -20.40 4.82 5.80
CA ILE A 34 -21.67 4.09 5.67
C ILE A 34 -22.87 5.03 5.78
N SER A 35 -22.87 5.95 6.76
CA SER A 35 -23.97 6.92 6.94
C SER A 35 -24.11 7.90 5.78
N ARG A 36 -23.03 8.12 5.01
CA ARG A 36 -23.02 8.91 3.78
C ARG A 36 -23.31 8.09 2.51
N GLY A 37 -23.63 6.81 2.65
CA GLY A 37 -23.98 5.91 1.55
C GLY A 37 -22.78 5.23 0.88
N TRP A 38 -21.55 5.48 1.36
CA TRP A 38 -20.38 4.75 0.88
C TRP A 38 -20.38 3.32 1.41
N ARG A 39 -19.93 2.38 0.59
CA ARG A 39 -19.83 0.95 0.91
C ARG A 39 -18.46 0.45 0.50
N ASN A 40 -18.03 -0.68 1.06
CA ASN A 40 -16.76 -1.34 0.73
C ASN A 40 -15.55 -0.40 0.91
N THR A 41 -15.46 0.25 2.07
CA THR A 41 -14.43 1.24 2.39
C THR A 41 -13.37 0.72 3.35
N TYR A 42 -13.24 -0.61 3.49
CA TYR A 42 -12.31 -1.27 4.39
C TYR A 42 -11.65 -2.43 3.66
N MET A 43 -10.33 -2.55 3.83
CA MET A 43 -9.49 -3.54 3.16
C MET A 43 -9.47 -4.86 3.93
N LEU A 44 -10.22 -5.86 3.47
CA LEU A 44 -10.40 -7.11 4.20
C LEU A 44 -9.08 -7.91 4.33
N GLY A 45 -8.80 -8.36 5.57
CA GLY A 45 -7.69 -9.27 5.87
C GLY A 45 -6.32 -8.62 5.95
N LEU A 46 -6.22 -7.29 5.82
CA LEU A 46 -4.97 -6.57 6.01
C LEU A 46 -4.78 -6.24 7.49
N HIS A 47 -3.70 -6.75 8.07
CA HIS A 47 -3.33 -6.49 9.46
C HIS A 47 -1.91 -5.94 9.53
N PRO A 48 -1.60 -5.07 10.49
CA PRO A 48 -0.26 -4.52 10.61
C PRO A 48 0.73 -5.62 11.05
N LEU A 49 1.91 -5.65 10.44
CA LEU A 49 3.00 -6.58 10.79
C LEU A 49 3.43 -6.45 12.26
N GLN A 50 3.31 -5.25 12.80
CA GLN A 50 3.55 -4.93 14.20
C GLN A 50 2.50 -3.93 14.68
N PRO A 51 2.06 -4.01 15.94
CA PRO A 51 1.12 -3.03 16.49
C PRO A 51 1.67 -1.60 16.32
N LEU A 52 0.81 -0.70 15.87
CA LEU A 52 1.09 0.75 15.84
C LEU A 52 1.04 1.33 17.25
N GLY A 53 0.16 0.80 18.09
CA GLY A 53 -0.03 1.22 19.46
C GLY A 53 -1.31 2.05 19.65
N LEU A 54 -1.82 2.04 20.88
CA LEU A 54 -3.12 2.62 21.19
C LEU A 54 -3.19 4.11 20.80
N GLY A 55 -4.20 4.43 19.98
CA GLY A 55 -4.46 5.79 19.52
C GLY A 55 -3.57 6.27 18.38
N GLN A 56 -2.63 5.45 17.89
CA GLN A 56 -1.85 5.74 16.70
C GLN A 56 -2.67 5.45 15.45
N ARG A 57 -2.70 6.39 14.51
CA ARG A 57 -3.29 6.22 13.18
C ARG A 57 -2.37 6.79 12.13
N LEU A 58 -2.38 6.16 10.97
CA LEU A 58 -1.65 6.58 9.79
C LEU A 58 -2.65 7.18 8.82
N VAL A 59 -2.31 8.35 8.28
CA VAL A 59 -3.11 9.02 7.27
C VAL A 59 -2.20 9.42 6.12
N GLY A 60 -2.54 9.01 4.91
CA GLY A 60 -1.72 9.26 3.74
C GLY A 60 -2.47 9.10 2.43
N ARG A 61 -1.81 9.53 1.35
CA ARG A 61 -2.35 9.48 -0.01
C ARG A 61 -2.03 8.14 -0.67
N ALA A 62 -3.03 7.48 -1.24
CA ALA A 62 -2.86 6.19 -1.90
C ALA A 62 -2.03 6.33 -3.20
N ARG A 63 -1.01 5.49 -3.32
CA ARG A 63 -0.24 5.24 -4.55
C ARG A 63 -0.36 3.75 -4.88
N THR A 64 -0.93 3.42 -6.02
CA THR A 64 -1.45 2.07 -6.27
C THR A 64 -0.58 1.28 -7.23
N CYS A 65 -0.40 -0.01 -6.97
CA CYS A 65 0.26 -0.95 -7.89
C CYS A 65 -0.56 -2.22 -8.03
N ARG A 66 -0.62 -2.76 -9.24
CA ARG A 66 -1.38 -3.97 -9.55
C ARG A 66 -0.46 -5.08 -10.05
N TYR A 67 -0.65 -6.27 -9.51
CA TYR A 67 0.00 -7.50 -9.95
C TYR A 67 -1.01 -8.44 -10.62
N LEU A 68 -0.51 -9.28 -11.53
CA LEU A 68 -1.26 -10.40 -12.10
C LEU A 68 -0.45 -11.69 -11.97
N MET A 69 -1.14 -12.82 -12.13
CA MET A 69 -0.48 -14.12 -12.22
C MET A 69 0.46 -14.14 -13.43
N CYS A 70 1.70 -14.57 -13.21
CA CYS A 70 2.65 -14.74 -14.28
C CYS A 70 2.26 -15.94 -15.16
N ARG A 71 2.38 -15.80 -16.49
CA ARG A 71 2.03 -16.87 -17.45
C ARG A 71 3.18 -17.83 -17.73
N SER A 72 4.41 -17.36 -17.59
CA SER A 72 5.65 -18.10 -17.79
C SER A 72 6.61 -17.72 -16.67
N ALA A 73 7.60 -18.56 -16.38
CA ALA A 73 8.69 -18.11 -15.51
C ALA A 73 9.24 -16.78 -16.04
N GLU A 74 9.53 -15.84 -15.14
CA GLU A 74 10.31 -14.67 -15.52
C GLU A 74 11.61 -15.16 -16.17
N GLY A 75 12.06 -14.43 -17.20
CA GLY A 75 13.34 -14.72 -17.84
C GLY A 75 14.50 -14.63 -16.84
N PRO A 76 15.74 -14.86 -17.31
CA PRO A 76 16.91 -14.65 -16.45
C PRO A 76 16.86 -13.26 -15.80
N HIS A 77 17.31 -13.17 -14.55
CA HIS A 77 17.31 -11.92 -13.79
C HIS A 77 18.01 -10.82 -14.61
N ASP A 78 17.24 -9.86 -15.09
CA ASP A 78 17.73 -8.67 -15.80
C ASP A 78 17.56 -7.43 -14.89
N PRO A 79 18.66 -6.90 -14.33
CA PRO A 79 18.61 -5.68 -13.51
C PRO A 79 18.06 -4.46 -14.26
N ALA A 80 18.22 -4.37 -15.58
CA ALA A 80 17.70 -3.24 -16.36
C ALA A 80 16.17 -3.32 -16.47
N ALA A 81 15.63 -4.50 -16.83
CA ALA A 81 14.19 -4.73 -16.81
C ALA A 81 13.57 -4.51 -15.42
N ARG A 82 14.25 -4.95 -14.36
CA ARG A 82 13.81 -4.76 -12.97
C ARG A 82 13.67 -3.28 -12.59
N ARG A 83 14.54 -2.39 -13.09
CA ARG A 83 14.53 -0.95 -12.76
C ARG A 83 13.34 -0.21 -13.37
N VAL A 84 12.77 -0.74 -14.46
CA VAL A 84 11.63 -0.14 -15.16
C VAL A 84 10.32 -0.86 -14.86
N SER A 85 10.33 -1.81 -13.93
CA SER A 85 9.12 -2.53 -13.53
C SER A 85 8.16 -1.58 -12.80
N PRO A 86 6.82 -1.72 -12.99
CA PRO A 86 5.82 -0.80 -12.45
C PRO A 86 5.98 -0.47 -10.95
N GLU A 87 6.27 -1.46 -10.11
CA GLU A 87 6.43 -1.28 -8.68
C GLU A 87 7.71 -0.51 -8.30
N ILE A 88 8.81 -0.65 -9.06
CA ILE A 88 10.04 0.09 -8.79
C ILE A 88 9.87 1.54 -9.21
N VAL A 89 9.33 1.76 -10.41
CA VAL A 89 9.03 3.10 -10.90
C VAL A 89 8.12 3.82 -9.90
N LEU A 90 7.10 3.13 -9.38
CA LEU A 90 6.20 3.68 -8.37
C LEU A 90 6.92 4.00 -7.06
N ILE A 91 7.67 3.04 -6.49
CA ILE A 91 8.38 3.25 -5.21
C ILE A 91 9.35 4.42 -5.31
N GLU A 92 10.08 4.54 -6.43
CA GLU A 92 11.02 5.65 -6.63
C GLU A 92 10.32 7.00 -6.83
N ALA A 93 9.05 7.00 -7.23
CA ALA A 93 8.20 8.18 -7.40
C ALA A 93 7.31 8.51 -6.19
N LEU A 94 7.47 7.80 -5.06
CA LEU A 94 6.76 8.12 -3.82
C LEU A 94 7.20 9.48 -3.27
N GLU A 95 6.24 10.20 -2.69
CA GLU A 95 6.45 11.48 -2.04
C GLU A 95 6.12 11.39 -0.54
N PRO A 96 6.65 12.32 0.29
CA PRO A 96 6.33 12.36 1.71
C PRO A 96 4.82 12.41 1.97
N GLY A 97 4.31 11.47 2.77
CA GLY A 97 2.87 11.35 3.05
C GLY A 97 2.13 10.33 2.19
N ASP A 98 2.80 9.69 1.22
CA ASP A 98 2.20 8.61 0.43
C ASP A 98 2.08 7.30 1.22
N ILE A 99 1.02 6.55 0.92
CA ILE A 99 0.79 5.17 1.32
C ILE A 99 0.80 4.31 0.06
N LEU A 100 1.75 3.38 0.00
CA LEU A 100 1.82 2.41 -1.10
C LEU A 100 0.73 1.36 -0.92
N CYS A 101 -0.16 1.19 -1.88
CA CYS A 101 -1.21 0.18 -1.90
C CYS A 101 -0.93 -0.81 -3.03
N ILE A 102 -0.74 -2.09 -2.73
CA ILE A 102 -0.47 -3.12 -3.74
C ILE A 102 -1.57 -4.18 -3.73
N ASP A 103 -2.23 -4.33 -4.88
CA ASP A 103 -3.12 -5.46 -5.14
C ASP A 103 -2.32 -6.62 -5.74
N ALA A 104 -2.08 -7.63 -4.91
CA ALA A 104 -1.48 -8.91 -5.29
C ALA A 104 -2.51 -10.06 -5.23
N MET A 105 -3.78 -9.74 -5.48
CA MET A 105 -4.92 -10.68 -5.52
C MET A 105 -5.13 -11.45 -4.20
N GLY A 106 -4.55 -10.96 -3.11
CA GLY A 106 -4.56 -11.61 -1.81
C GLY A 106 -3.75 -12.90 -1.75
N LEU A 107 -2.80 -13.10 -2.66
CA LEU A 107 -2.00 -14.33 -2.73
C LEU A 107 -1.04 -14.43 -1.52
N PRO A 108 -1.20 -15.42 -0.62
CA PRO A 108 -0.42 -15.48 0.61
C PRO A 108 0.93 -16.19 0.45
N THR A 109 1.21 -16.73 -0.74
CA THR A 109 2.33 -17.64 -1.02
C THR A 109 3.58 -16.92 -1.54
N VAL A 110 3.56 -15.60 -1.71
CA VAL A 110 4.71 -14.81 -2.20
C VAL A 110 4.84 -13.50 -1.43
N GLY A 111 6.07 -13.03 -1.28
CA GLY A 111 6.38 -11.73 -0.72
C GLY A 111 6.51 -10.67 -1.81
N ILE A 112 5.66 -9.65 -1.76
CA ILE A 112 5.64 -8.54 -2.73
C ILE A 112 6.76 -7.54 -2.48
N ILE A 113 6.95 -7.18 -1.21
CA ILE A 113 8.05 -6.33 -0.76
C ILE A 113 8.89 -7.07 0.28
N GLY A 114 10.15 -6.66 0.37
CA GLY A 114 11.08 -7.07 1.43
C GLY A 114 11.67 -5.84 2.12
N ASP A 115 12.71 -6.07 2.92
CA ASP A 115 13.46 -5.04 3.63
C ASP A 115 14.07 -3.97 2.71
N ILE A 116 14.64 -4.37 1.56
CA ILE A 116 15.26 -3.42 0.61
C ILE A 116 14.24 -2.42 0.08
N LEU A 117 13.08 -2.90 -0.39
CA LEU A 117 12.03 -2.03 -0.91
C LEU A 117 11.41 -1.19 0.19
N SER A 118 11.23 -1.75 1.38
CA SER A 118 10.74 -1.02 2.56
C SER A 118 11.70 0.11 2.98
N ALA A 119 13.00 -0.14 2.97
CA ALA A 119 14.01 0.88 3.24
C ALA A 119 14.00 2.01 2.19
N ARG A 120 13.78 1.68 0.91
CA ARG A 120 13.60 2.69 -0.15
C ARG A 120 12.37 3.55 0.10
N MET A 121 11.25 2.95 0.49
CA MET A 121 10.02 3.67 0.81
C MET A 121 10.21 4.65 1.97
N LEU A 122 10.95 4.26 3.02
CA LEU A 122 11.29 5.16 4.13
C LEU A 122 12.11 6.37 3.65
N VAL A 123 13.11 6.15 2.80
CA VAL A 123 13.91 7.24 2.20
C VAL A 123 13.05 8.19 1.38
N ARG A 124 11.98 7.70 0.75
CA ARG A 124 11.01 8.50 -0.02
C ARG A 124 9.97 9.21 0.85
N GLY A 125 9.91 8.91 2.16
CA GLY A 125 8.97 9.53 3.09
C GLY A 125 7.57 8.90 3.08
N ALA A 126 7.44 7.67 2.56
CA ALA A 126 6.19 6.93 2.64
C ALA A 126 5.80 6.68 4.11
N VAL A 127 4.51 6.80 4.43
CA VAL A 127 4.01 6.63 5.81
C VAL A 127 3.61 5.18 6.11
N ALA A 128 3.25 4.40 5.09
CA ALA A 128 2.93 2.98 5.23
C ALA A 128 2.98 2.22 3.88
N ALA A 129 2.97 0.89 3.96
CA ALA A 129 2.66 0.00 2.85
C ALA A 129 1.44 -0.88 3.18
N LEU A 130 0.48 -0.97 2.28
CA LEU A 130 -0.69 -1.85 2.37
C LEU A 130 -0.59 -2.89 1.25
N ILE A 131 -0.47 -4.16 1.60
CA ILE A 131 -0.22 -5.25 0.66
C ILE A 131 -1.40 -6.23 0.75
N HIS A 132 -2.25 -6.24 -0.27
CA HIS A 132 -3.26 -7.28 -0.45
C HIS A 132 -2.60 -8.55 -1.00
N GLY A 133 -1.83 -9.19 -0.12
CA GLY A 133 -1.00 -10.37 -0.37
C GLY A 133 0.04 -10.57 0.75
N GLY A 134 1.11 -11.28 0.44
CA GLY A 134 2.20 -11.55 1.37
C GLY A 134 3.39 -10.58 1.28
N VAL A 135 4.22 -10.56 2.32
CA VAL A 135 5.51 -9.84 2.36
C VAL A 135 6.66 -10.79 2.67
N ARG A 136 7.88 -10.43 2.27
CA ARG A 136 9.11 -11.14 2.61
C ARG A 136 9.89 -10.34 3.66
N ASP A 137 10.83 -11.00 4.33
CA ASP A 137 11.78 -10.34 5.23
C ASP A 137 11.10 -9.60 6.38
N SER A 138 9.92 -10.09 6.82
CA SER A 138 9.09 -9.42 7.81
C SER A 138 9.81 -9.07 9.12
N PRO A 139 10.77 -9.85 9.65
CA PRO A 139 11.53 -9.43 10.84
C PRO A 139 12.33 -8.14 10.60
N PHE A 140 12.96 -8.02 9.42
CA PHE A 140 13.75 -6.84 9.05
C PHE A 140 12.86 -5.64 8.72
N ILE A 141 11.71 -5.86 8.07
CA ILE A 141 10.72 -4.79 7.86
C ILE A 141 10.27 -4.19 9.20
N LYS A 142 10.04 -5.03 10.22
CA LYS A 142 9.70 -4.57 11.57
C LYS A 142 10.81 -3.73 12.20
N GLU A 143 12.06 -4.18 12.06
CA GLU A 143 13.23 -3.45 12.57
C GLU A 143 13.43 -2.10 11.87
N LEU A 144 13.14 -2.01 10.56
CA LEU A 144 13.19 -0.75 9.80
C LEU A 144 12.16 0.29 10.30
N GLY A 145 11.07 -0.15 10.93
CA GLY A 145 10.04 0.72 11.49
C GLY A 145 9.05 1.29 10.47
N LEU A 146 9.05 0.81 9.21
CA LEU A 146 7.99 1.14 8.25
C LEU A 146 6.70 0.38 8.65
N PRO A 147 5.57 1.07 8.87
CA PRO A 147 4.29 0.40 9.02
C PRO A 147 3.90 -0.36 7.75
N VAL A 148 3.75 -1.67 7.85
CA VAL A 148 3.32 -2.52 6.73
C VAL A 148 2.14 -3.36 7.15
N PHE A 149 1.08 -3.34 6.33
CA PHE A 149 -0.11 -4.15 6.49
C PHE A 149 -0.11 -5.23 5.41
N CYS A 150 -0.36 -6.47 5.79
CA CYS A 150 -0.38 -7.60 4.86
C CYS A 150 -1.22 -8.76 5.39
N GLN A 151 -1.48 -9.74 4.53
CA GLN A 151 -2.20 -10.98 4.91
C GLN A 151 -1.26 -12.09 5.39
N SER A 152 0.00 -12.10 4.95
CA SER A 152 0.96 -13.13 5.35
C SER A 152 2.42 -12.66 5.26
N ALA A 153 3.30 -13.34 5.98
CA ALA A 153 4.74 -13.30 5.72
C ALA A 153 5.13 -14.60 5.00
N HIS A 154 5.93 -14.50 3.93
CA HIS A 154 6.34 -15.64 3.12
C HIS A 154 7.79 -15.46 2.61
N PRO A 155 8.65 -16.51 2.63
CA PRO A 155 10.07 -16.38 2.29
C PRO A 155 10.38 -16.22 0.79
N SER A 156 9.48 -16.56 -0.12
CA SER A 156 9.68 -16.40 -1.56
C SER A 156 9.40 -14.97 -2.06
N HIS A 157 10.00 -14.59 -3.19
CA HIS A 157 9.75 -13.32 -3.88
C HIS A 157 8.53 -13.38 -4.83
N SER A 158 7.98 -12.21 -5.17
CA SER A 158 6.83 -12.04 -6.06
C SER A 158 6.99 -12.68 -7.43
N GLY A 159 8.12 -12.45 -8.11
CA GLY A 159 8.42 -12.95 -9.47
C GLY A 159 8.37 -14.48 -9.66
N ARG A 160 8.15 -15.26 -8.58
CA ARG A 160 7.86 -16.69 -8.67
C ARG A 160 6.49 -16.95 -9.29
N ASP A 161 5.48 -16.21 -8.86
CA ASP A 161 4.06 -16.45 -9.21
C ASP A 161 3.40 -15.22 -9.84
N LEU A 162 3.92 -14.01 -9.56
CA LEU A 162 3.27 -12.75 -9.86
C LEU A 162 4.17 -11.82 -10.66
N VAL A 163 3.56 -11.02 -11.52
CA VAL A 163 4.22 -9.96 -12.28
C VAL A 163 3.51 -8.62 -12.04
N PRO A 164 4.24 -7.53 -11.75
CA PRO A 164 3.69 -6.19 -11.67
C PRO A 164 3.30 -5.73 -13.08
N VAL A 165 2.06 -5.22 -13.26
CA VAL A 165 1.54 -4.88 -14.60
C VAL A 165 1.18 -3.42 -14.78
N ASP A 166 0.90 -2.71 -13.69
CA ASP A 166 0.36 -1.35 -13.75
C ASP A 166 0.60 -0.61 -12.43
N TYR A 167 0.71 0.72 -12.49
CA TYR A 167 0.82 1.58 -11.33
C TYR A 167 0.02 2.88 -11.54
N ASP A 168 -0.38 3.52 -10.43
CA ASP A 168 -1.23 4.70 -10.42
C ASP A 168 -2.52 4.52 -11.26
N THR A 169 -3.10 3.32 -11.18
CA THR A 169 -4.42 2.97 -11.70
C THR A 169 -5.32 2.41 -10.59
N PRO A 170 -6.65 2.45 -10.73
CA PRO A 170 -7.56 1.88 -9.73
C PRO A 170 -7.32 0.38 -9.49
N ILE A 171 -7.33 -0.03 -8.22
CA ILE A 171 -7.09 -1.41 -7.78
C ILE A 171 -8.16 -1.87 -6.76
N ASN A 172 -8.20 -3.19 -6.49
CA ASN A 172 -9.06 -3.79 -5.48
C ASN A 172 -8.22 -4.28 -4.28
N MET A 173 -8.33 -3.59 -3.16
CA MET A 173 -7.64 -3.92 -1.91
C MET A 173 -8.60 -4.65 -0.97
N GLY A 174 -8.64 -5.98 -1.05
CA GLY A 174 -9.48 -6.78 -0.15
C GLY A 174 -10.96 -6.42 -0.22
N GLY A 175 -11.49 -6.09 -1.41
CA GLY A 175 -12.89 -5.71 -1.62
C GLY A 175 -13.15 -4.21 -1.59
N ALA A 176 -12.18 -3.39 -1.16
CA ALA A 176 -12.24 -1.94 -1.28
C ALA A 176 -11.62 -1.47 -2.61
N GLN A 177 -12.36 -0.67 -3.37
CA GLN A 177 -11.77 0.01 -4.53
C GLN A 177 -10.88 1.15 -4.03
N VAL A 178 -9.63 1.17 -4.48
CA VAL A 178 -8.68 2.24 -4.18
C VAL A 178 -8.29 2.90 -5.49
N ILE A 179 -8.53 4.20 -5.58
CA ILE A 179 -8.13 5.05 -6.69
C ILE A 179 -6.86 5.81 -6.26
N PRO A 180 -5.86 5.97 -7.15
CA PRO A 180 -4.69 6.80 -6.84
C PRO A 180 -5.12 8.18 -6.37
N GLY A 181 -4.55 8.63 -5.25
CA GLY A 181 -4.91 9.89 -4.63
C GLY A 181 -5.98 9.80 -3.52
N ASP A 182 -6.64 8.66 -3.33
CA ASP A 182 -7.55 8.46 -2.20
C ASP A 182 -6.81 8.64 -0.87
N ILE A 183 -7.53 9.11 0.16
CA ILE A 183 -6.97 9.22 1.50
C ILE A 183 -7.23 7.93 2.26
N ILE A 184 -6.14 7.29 2.69
CA ILE A 184 -6.20 6.10 3.52
C ILE A 184 -6.04 6.52 4.97
N LEU A 185 -6.91 6.00 5.84
CA LEU A 185 -6.78 6.01 7.28
C LEU A 185 -6.54 4.57 7.73
N ALA A 186 -5.44 4.32 8.45
CA ALA A 186 -5.12 3.00 8.96
C ALA A 186 -4.79 3.04 10.46
N ASP A 187 -5.22 2.02 11.19
CA ASP A 187 -4.88 1.79 12.59
C ASP A 187 -4.72 0.29 12.89
N ASP A 188 -4.62 -0.10 14.16
CA ASP A 188 -4.42 -1.51 14.53
C ASP A 188 -5.58 -2.44 14.11
N GLU A 189 -6.76 -1.92 13.74
CA GLU A 189 -7.88 -2.70 13.23
C GLU A 189 -7.83 -2.91 11.71
N GLY A 190 -6.99 -2.17 10.96
CA GLY A 190 -6.84 -2.29 9.51
C GLY A 190 -6.80 -0.92 8.82
N ALA A 191 -7.24 -0.89 7.55
CA ALA A 191 -7.20 0.28 6.67
C ALA A 191 -8.43 0.36 5.77
#